data_AF-A0A0A1VA00-F1
#
_entry.id   AF-A0A0A1VA00-F1
#
_cell.length_a   1.000
_cell.length_b   1.000
_cell.length_c   1.000
_cell.angle_alpha   90.00
_cell.angle_beta   90.00
_cell.angle_gamma   90.00
#
_symmetry.space_group_name_H-M   'P 1'
#
loop_
_entity.id
_entity.type
_entity.pdbx_description
1 polymer ?
#
loop_
_entity_poly.entity_id
_entity_poly.type
_entity_poly.pdbx_seq_one_letter_code
_entity_poly.pdbx_strand_id
1 'polypeptide(L)'
;MGARAVSPGGALLRTSRMFSVPKPLPEPPSTSLHIGDHKSATMTRQYPQHQSITTPLSSREKGDWGYKRPFPLKSTMTTSTPLIRVKKVDSVENVTDFASAADHSLSLEKFQELHVAMSVPRGKMPGEARSASLWPKSVFEEELDSTESQSGRSDDKRWKFRGPWLARMGEGEFVRYLRKTVHPKRAQFRALLKRKLAEDITTSQNKLALEKGTPAPPKVEPRDITEAHFSEYLRTLRNDRTTLYSLVSEFLDLAPLAVPIGLFQSFQNMNPPLESRSLYGNSGPPPSHPSAGISYLRTNSYMENHPVYGPQGRHTPVLARVVYPRAGHKPAKLGVGGFVADVPIGDNEFNIRYGRGRTQANKMLNGIAHLDTTTYGGAKAYIEPKTATVDPSGKVVLQLRETHPEAQVIAKESKGQSHIYHDAETKAKQATQFQGDKSPGRRIERITDEILNDDSSKVRDS
;
A
#
# COMPACT_ATOMS: atom_id res chain seq x y z
N MET A 1 -38.19 -22.58 19.63
CA MET A 1 -38.65 -21.49 18.74
C MET A 1 -38.51 -21.96 17.30
N GLY A 2 -39.57 -22.53 16.71
CA GLY A 2 -39.52 -23.00 15.31
C GLY A 2 -39.32 -21.81 14.39
N ALA A 3 -38.28 -21.84 13.56
CA ALA A 3 -38.07 -20.82 12.54
C ALA A 3 -39.31 -20.78 11.66
N ARG A 4 -40.04 -19.65 11.64
CA ARG A 4 -41.12 -19.43 10.67
C ARG A 4 -40.53 -19.67 9.29
N ALA A 5 -41.01 -20.68 8.58
CA ALA A 5 -40.58 -20.98 7.22
C ALA A 5 -40.79 -19.72 6.36
N VAL A 6 -39.72 -19.26 5.73
CA VAL A 6 -39.76 -18.12 4.82
C VAL A 6 -40.66 -18.50 3.64
N SER A 7 -41.54 -17.59 3.20
CA SER A 7 -42.39 -17.87 2.04
C SER A 7 -41.53 -18.14 0.78
N PRO A 8 -42.01 -18.95 -0.18
CA PRO A 8 -41.26 -19.23 -1.40
C PRO A 8 -40.78 -17.97 -2.13
N GLY A 9 -41.63 -16.94 -2.20
CA GLY A 9 -41.25 -15.64 -2.78
C GLY A 9 -40.18 -14.90 -1.96
N GLY A 10 -40.25 -14.94 -0.64
CA GLY A 10 -39.22 -14.36 0.23
C GLY A 10 -37.86 -15.04 0.10
N ALA A 11 -37.86 -16.37 -0.12
CA ALA A 11 -36.64 -17.13 -0.36
C ALA A 11 -35.96 -16.72 -1.68
N LEU A 12 -36.74 -16.51 -2.75
CA LEU A 12 -36.24 -16.02 -4.04
C LEU A 12 -35.70 -14.59 -3.97
N LEU A 13 -36.39 -13.70 -3.25
CA LEU A 13 -35.92 -12.32 -3.07
C LEU A 13 -34.56 -12.28 -2.35
N ARG A 14 -34.38 -13.14 -1.33
CA ARG A 14 -33.13 -13.21 -0.56
C ARG A 14 -31.91 -13.58 -1.40
N THR A 15 -32.08 -14.40 -2.44
CA THR A 15 -31.00 -14.83 -3.35
C THR A 15 -30.96 -14.03 -4.65
N SER A 16 -31.86 -13.06 -4.83
CA SER A 16 -31.92 -12.24 -6.03
C SER A 16 -30.70 -11.31 -6.15
N ARG A 17 -30.31 -11.02 -7.40
CA ARG A 17 -29.15 -10.15 -7.69
C ARG A 17 -29.29 -8.74 -7.11
N MET A 18 -30.52 -8.21 -7.06
CA MET A 18 -30.80 -6.89 -6.49
C MET A 18 -30.52 -6.85 -4.97
N PHE A 19 -30.84 -7.93 -4.25
CA PHE A 19 -30.59 -8.04 -2.81
C PHE A 19 -29.11 -8.30 -2.48
N SER A 20 -28.32 -8.75 -3.46
CA SER A 20 -26.86 -8.87 -3.35
C SER A 20 -26.12 -7.55 -3.53
N VAL A 21 -26.79 -6.46 -3.94
CA VAL A 21 -26.15 -5.14 -4.07
C VAL A 21 -25.80 -4.62 -2.67
N PRO A 22 -24.51 -4.33 -2.38
CA PRO A 22 -24.09 -3.89 -1.06
C PRO A 22 -24.67 -2.50 -0.73
N LYS A 23 -24.89 -2.26 0.56
CA LYS A 23 -25.19 -0.92 1.05
C LYS A 23 -24.00 0.00 0.76
N PRO A 24 -24.24 1.28 0.40
CA PRO A 24 -23.16 2.19 0.07
C PRO A 24 -22.23 2.39 1.27
N LEU A 25 -20.93 2.43 0.99
CA LEU A 25 -19.91 2.67 2.01
C LEU A 25 -19.98 4.11 2.53
N PRO A 26 -19.62 4.35 3.81
CA PRO A 26 -19.57 5.70 4.37
C PRO A 26 -18.61 6.58 3.58
N GLU A 27 -18.88 7.89 3.58
CA GLU A 27 -18.00 8.85 2.91
C GLU A 27 -16.59 8.81 3.48
N PRO A 28 -15.55 8.95 2.61
CA PRO A 28 -14.18 9.01 3.06
C PRO A 28 -14.01 10.20 4.02
N PRO A 29 -13.50 9.97 5.24
CA PRO A 29 -13.29 11.05 6.19
C PRO A 29 -12.37 12.12 5.59
N SER A 30 -12.77 13.39 5.73
CA SER A 30 -11.93 14.52 5.31
C SER A 30 -10.64 14.52 6.12
N THR A 31 -9.50 14.43 5.43
CA THR A 31 -8.17 14.51 6.07
C THR A 31 -7.87 15.91 6.61
N SER A 32 -8.59 16.92 6.13
CA SER A 32 -8.47 18.33 6.44
C SER A 32 -9.50 18.74 7.49
N LEU A 33 -9.02 19.14 8.67
CA LEU A 33 -9.81 19.85 9.68
C LEU A 33 -9.97 21.35 9.35
N HIS A 34 -9.49 21.78 8.18
CA HIS A 34 -9.54 23.17 7.77
C HIS A 34 -10.92 23.51 7.19
N ILE A 35 -11.54 24.53 7.80
CA ILE A 35 -12.88 25.07 7.52
C ILE A 35 -13.05 25.64 6.09
N GLY A 36 -12.00 25.65 5.26
CA GLY A 36 -11.99 26.22 3.90
C GLY A 36 -11.89 25.21 2.75
N ASP A 37 -12.06 23.91 2.99
CA ASP A 37 -11.96 22.90 1.94
C ASP A 37 -13.19 22.92 1.01
N HIS A 38 -13.15 23.76 -0.02
CA HIS A 38 -14.15 23.78 -1.10
C HIS A 38 -14.02 22.52 -1.97
N LYS A 39 -14.61 21.41 -1.51
CA LYS A 39 -14.71 20.18 -2.32
C LYS A 39 -15.89 20.33 -3.27
N SER A 40 -15.62 20.24 -4.57
CA SER A 40 -16.70 20.11 -5.54
C SER A 40 -17.54 18.86 -5.24
N ALA A 41 -18.86 18.99 -5.26
CA ALA A 41 -19.79 17.88 -5.10
C ALA A 41 -19.62 16.81 -6.20
N THR A 42 -19.02 17.18 -7.34
CA THR A 42 -18.78 16.28 -8.48
C THR A 42 -17.37 15.69 -8.53
N MET A 43 -16.50 16.02 -7.57
CA MET A 43 -15.13 15.49 -7.54
C MET A 43 -15.13 13.99 -7.24
N THR A 44 -14.40 13.22 -8.06
CA THR A 44 -14.20 11.78 -7.85
C THR A 44 -13.64 11.51 -6.45
N ARG A 45 -14.23 10.52 -5.77
CA ARG A 45 -13.85 10.16 -4.39
C ARG A 45 -12.57 9.31 -4.38
N GLN A 46 -12.03 9.05 -3.19
CA GLN A 46 -10.80 8.28 -3.02
C GLN A 46 -10.97 6.79 -3.33
N TYR A 47 -12.15 6.24 -3.04
CA TYR A 47 -12.54 4.85 -3.29
C TYR A 47 -14.03 4.80 -3.68
N PRO A 48 -14.47 3.76 -4.41
CA PRO A 48 -15.88 3.63 -4.81
C PRO A 48 -16.77 3.39 -3.60
N GLN A 49 -17.93 4.07 -3.56
CA GLN A 49 -18.93 3.90 -2.50
C GLN A 49 -20.13 3.05 -2.92
N HIS A 50 -20.42 3.02 -4.23
CA HIS A 50 -21.54 2.30 -4.82
C HIS A 50 -21.00 1.21 -5.76
N GLN A 51 -21.74 0.11 -5.86
CA GLN A 51 -21.45 -0.97 -6.81
C GLN A 51 -21.52 -0.46 -8.25
N SER A 52 -20.51 -0.80 -9.06
CA SER A 52 -20.56 -0.62 -10.52
C SER A 52 -21.37 -1.75 -11.13
N ILE A 53 -22.29 -1.41 -12.02
CA ILE A 53 -23.24 -2.33 -12.64
C ILE A 53 -23.14 -2.21 -14.16
N THR A 54 -23.27 -3.36 -14.81
CA THR A 54 -23.18 -3.53 -16.26
C THR A 54 -24.35 -4.36 -16.75
N THR A 55 -24.65 -4.24 -18.04
CA THR A 55 -25.64 -5.06 -18.73
C THR A 55 -25.12 -5.51 -20.09
N PRO A 56 -25.64 -6.63 -20.62
CA PRO A 56 -25.37 -7.00 -22.00
C PRO A 56 -25.93 -5.95 -22.96
N LEU A 57 -25.35 -5.88 -24.16
CA LEU A 57 -25.72 -4.92 -25.19
C LEU A 57 -27.21 -5.00 -25.55
N SER A 58 -27.76 -6.21 -25.69
CA SER A 58 -29.16 -6.44 -26.07
C SER A 58 -30.19 -5.88 -25.07
N SER A 59 -29.89 -5.88 -23.77
CA SER A 59 -30.73 -5.24 -22.75
C SER A 59 -30.50 -3.73 -22.69
N ARG A 60 -29.24 -3.29 -22.90
CA ARG A 60 -28.85 -1.88 -22.91
C ARG A 60 -29.54 -1.09 -24.00
N GLU A 61 -29.71 -1.66 -25.20
CA GLU A 61 -30.45 -1.05 -26.31
C GLU A 61 -31.91 -0.73 -25.96
N LYS A 62 -32.49 -1.52 -25.04
CA LYS A 62 -33.85 -1.31 -24.50
C LYS A 62 -33.87 -0.42 -23.26
N GLY A 63 -32.70 0.00 -22.78
CA GLY A 63 -32.55 0.72 -21.53
C GLY A 63 -32.80 -0.15 -20.29
N ASP A 64 -32.82 -1.48 -20.41
CA ASP A 64 -33.06 -2.38 -19.28
C ASP A 64 -31.75 -2.65 -18.52
N TRP A 65 -31.74 -2.28 -17.23
CA TRP A 65 -30.63 -2.48 -16.31
C TRP A 65 -30.97 -3.41 -15.13
N GLY A 66 -32.11 -4.11 -15.19
CA GLY A 66 -32.60 -4.94 -14.08
C GLY A 66 -33.02 -4.12 -12.86
N TYR A 67 -33.41 -2.87 -13.07
CA TYR A 67 -33.89 -1.93 -12.06
C TYR A 67 -35.38 -1.64 -12.20
N LYS A 68 -35.93 -0.85 -11.27
CA LYS A 68 -37.36 -0.51 -11.23
C LYS A 68 -37.89 0.04 -12.57
N ARG A 69 -37.07 0.78 -13.32
CA ARG A 69 -37.45 1.44 -14.57
C ARG A 69 -36.28 1.38 -15.58
N PRO A 70 -36.55 1.41 -16.89
CA PRO A 70 -35.50 1.51 -17.88
C PRO A 70 -34.82 2.89 -17.83
N PHE A 71 -33.51 2.93 -18.12
CA PHE A 71 -32.73 4.16 -18.09
C PHE A 71 -32.70 4.87 -19.44
N PRO A 72 -32.50 6.21 -19.45
CA PRO A 72 -32.44 6.98 -20.69
C PRO A 72 -31.31 6.53 -21.63
N LEU A 73 -31.65 6.21 -22.88
CA LEU A 73 -30.72 5.72 -23.89
C LEU A 73 -29.65 6.76 -24.26
N LYS A 74 -30.01 8.05 -24.25
CA LYS A 74 -29.10 9.16 -24.62
C LYS A 74 -27.81 9.14 -23.79
N SER A 75 -27.93 8.93 -22.47
CA SER A 75 -26.80 8.89 -21.54
C SER A 75 -26.19 7.51 -21.39
N THR A 76 -26.98 6.45 -21.63
CA THR A 76 -26.55 5.08 -21.33
C THR A 76 -26.08 4.30 -22.54
N MET A 77 -26.40 4.65 -23.79
CA MET A 77 -26.04 3.88 -25.00
C MET A 77 -24.81 4.44 -25.74
N THR A 78 -24.66 5.77 -25.76
CA THR A 78 -23.64 6.48 -26.56
C THR A 78 -22.20 6.36 -26.02
N THR A 79 -22.02 5.70 -24.88
CA THR A 79 -20.72 5.56 -24.23
C THR A 79 -20.07 4.21 -24.56
N SER A 80 -18.75 4.18 -24.74
CA SER A 80 -18.01 2.92 -24.84
C SER A 80 -17.95 2.16 -23.51
N THR A 81 -18.26 2.82 -22.40
CA THR A 81 -18.14 2.30 -21.04
C THR A 81 -19.52 2.24 -20.37
N PRO A 82 -20.27 1.12 -20.54
CA PRO A 82 -21.60 0.91 -19.97
C PRO A 82 -21.55 0.60 -18.46
N LEU A 83 -20.94 1.48 -17.68
CA LEU A 83 -20.74 1.30 -16.25
C LEU A 83 -21.54 2.36 -15.50
N ILE A 84 -22.50 1.92 -14.70
CA ILE A 84 -23.35 2.82 -13.90
C ILE A 84 -23.28 2.49 -12.41
N ARG A 85 -23.57 3.50 -11.59
CA ARG A 85 -23.83 3.36 -10.16
C ARG A 85 -25.20 3.94 -9.86
N VAL A 86 -25.98 3.22 -9.05
CA VAL A 86 -27.31 3.66 -8.61
C VAL A 86 -27.19 4.19 -7.18
N LYS A 87 -27.60 5.44 -6.97
CA LYS A 87 -27.65 6.08 -5.65
C LYS A 87 -28.95 5.75 -4.95
N LYS A 88 -30.07 5.91 -5.65
CA LYS A 88 -31.41 5.58 -5.17
C LYS A 88 -32.19 4.90 -6.29
N VAL A 89 -32.76 3.74 -5.98
CA VAL A 89 -33.59 2.97 -6.94
C VAL A 89 -34.83 3.77 -7.34
N ASP A 90 -35.43 4.47 -6.38
CA ASP A 90 -36.56 5.37 -6.58
C ASP A 90 -36.35 6.60 -5.71
N SER A 91 -36.33 7.77 -6.35
CA SER A 91 -36.17 9.07 -5.69
C SER A 91 -37.55 9.72 -5.46
N VAL A 92 -37.57 10.86 -4.76
CA VAL A 92 -38.82 11.61 -4.50
C VAL A 92 -39.42 12.12 -5.80
N GLU A 93 -38.57 12.32 -6.81
CA GLU A 93 -38.91 12.75 -8.16
C GLU A 93 -39.45 11.60 -9.03
N ASN A 94 -39.67 10.40 -8.47
CA ASN A 94 -40.11 9.19 -9.19
C ASN A 94 -39.14 8.73 -10.30
N VAL A 95 -37.88 9.16 -10.24
CA VAL A 95 -36.81 8.77 -11.17
C VAL A 95 -35.77 7.94 -10.41
N THR A 96 -35.10 7.01 -11.10
CA THR A 96 -33.94 6.33 -10.52
C THR A 96 -32.74 7.27 -10.57
N ASP A 97 -32.16 7.60 -9.41
CA ASP A 97 -30.96 8.44 -9.34
C ASP A 97 -29.72 7.58 -9.61
N PHE A 98 -29.12 7.76 -10.78
CA PHE A 98 -27.94 7.04 -11.24
C PHE A 98 -26.86 8.00 -11.75
N ALA A 99 -25.62 7.52 -11.77
CA ALA A 99 -24.49 8.22 -12.37
C ALA A 99 -23.56 7.23 -13.07
N SER A 100 -22.65 7.73 -13.89
CA SER A 100 -21.58 6.87 -14.43
C SER A 100 -20.69 6.36 -13.30
N ALA A 101 -20.27 5.09 -13.39
CA ALA A 101 -19.29 4.45 -12.53
C ALA A 101 -17.94 4.21 -13.24
N ALA A 102 -17.79 4.72 -14.46
CA ALA A 102 -16.58 4.55 -15.25
C ALA A 102 -15.34 5.21 -14.62
N ASP A 103 -15.55 6.22 -13.77
CA ASP A 103 -14.50 6.89 -13.01
C ASP A 103 -13.67 5.92 -12.16
N HIS A 104 -14.33 5.07 -11.37
CA HIS A 104 -13.66 4.10 -10.51
C HIS A 104 -13.32 2.79 -11.22
N SER A 105 -14.24 2.25 -12.02
CA SER A 105 -14.04 0.94 -12.64
C SER A 105 -12.91 0.94 -13.65
N LEU A 106 -12.80 1.98 -14.50
CA LEU A 106 -11.66 2.09 -15.42
C LEU A 106 -10.35 2.41 -14.69
N SER A 107 -10.41 3.10 -13.54
CA SER A 107 -9.22 3.33 -12.73
C SER A 107 -8.73 2.03 -12.08
N LEU A 108 -9.64 1.13 -11.69
CA LEU A 108 -9.30 -0.21 -11.23
C LEU A 108 -8.63 -1.03 -12.35
N GLU A 109 -9.23 -1.07 -13.54
CA GLU A 109 -8.64 -1.77 -14.70
C GLU A 109 -7.26 -1.22 -15.04
N LYS A 110 -7.12 0.10 -15.13
CA LYS A 110 -5.81 0.76 -15.34
C LYS A 110 -4.80 0.40 -14.26
N PHE A 111 -5.20 0.30 -12.99
CA PHE A 111 -4.29 -0.09 -11.92
C PHE A 111 -3.84 -1.54 -12.06
N GLN A 112 -4.74 -2.43 -12.45
CA GLN A 112 -4.44 -3.84 -12.67
C GLN A 112 -3.48 -4.03 -13.86
N GLU A 113 -3.62 -3.21 -14.91
CA GLU A 113 -2.68 -3.13 -16.03
C GLU A 113 -1.29 -2.61 -15.64
N LEU A 114 -1.14 -1.86 -14.53
CA LEU A 114 0.19 -1.48 -14.04
C LEU A 114 0.95 -2.66 -13.41
N HIS A 115 0.27 -3.78 -13.16
CA HIS A 115 0.82 -4.96 -12.48
C HIS A 115 1.55 -4.64 -11.17
N VAL A 116 0.95 -3.76 -10.35
CA VAL A 116 1.52 -3.33 -9.08
C VAL A 116 1.01 -4.19 -7.92
N ALA A 117 1.93 -4.81 -7.17
CA ALA A 117 1.64 -5.48 -5.92
C ALA A 117 1.44 -4.50 -4.76
N MET A 118 0.53 -4.86 -3.87
CA MET A 118 0.25 -4.13 -2.65
C MET A 118 1.25 -4.58 -1.56
N SER A 119 1.84 -3.60 -0.90
CA SER A 119 2.86 -3.83 0.13
C SER A 119 2.49 -3.14 1.44
N VAL A 120 3.07 -3.62 2.53
CA VAL A 120 2.95 -2.97 3.84
C VAL A 120 3.75 -1.66 3.84
N PRO A 121 3.28 -0.59 4.51
CA PRO A 121 4.03 0.65 4.63
C PRO A 121 5.40 0.42 5.28
N ARG A 122 6.43 1.02 4.70
CA ARG A 122 7.79 0.97 5.24
C ARG A 122 7.91 1.98 6.39
N GLY A 123 8.26 1.52 7.58
CA GLY A 123 8.68 2.40 8.67
C GLY A 123 9.96 3.15 8.27
N LYS A 124 9.98 4.48 8.39
CA LYS A 124 11.22 5.26 8.30
C LYS A 124 11.99 5.08 9.61
N MET A 125 12.83 4.06 9.71
CA MET A 125 13.69 3.84 10.87
C MET A 125 14.98 4.65 10.70
N PRO A 126 15.31 5.58 11.62
CA PRO A 126 16.64 6.17 11.68
C PRO A 126 17.60 5.12 12.29
N GLY A 127 18.64 4.75 11.54
CA GLY A 127 19.74 3.90 12.04
C GLY A 127 19.64 2.40 11.72
N GLU A 128 18.59 1.94 11.06
CA GLU A 128 18.52 0.55 10.62
C GLU A 128 19.43 0.35 9.40
N ALA A 129 20.39 -0.58 9.51
CA ALA A 129 21.30 -0.93 8.44
C ALA A 129 20.50 -1.23 7.17
N ARG A 130 20.93 -0.66 6.05
CA ARG A 130 20.29 -0.69 4.72
C ARG A 130 20.00 -2.08 4.14
N SER A 131 20.14 -3.18 4.90
CA SER A 131 20.23 -4.55 4.38
C SER A 131 19.04 -5.46 4.70
N ALA A 132 18.33 -5.34 5.83
CA ALA A 132 17.42 -6.41 6.28
C ALA A 132 15.96 -6.35 5.74
N SER A 133 15.51 -5.24 5.14
CA SER A 133 14.17 -5.13 4.54
C SER A 133 14.15 -4.25 3.29
N LEU A 134 15.10 -4.49 2.38
CA LEU A 134 15.14 -3.80 1.09
C LEU A 134 13.89 -4.08 0.25
N TRP A 135 13.26 -5.24 0.45
CA TRP A 135 12.20 -5.77 -0.39
C TRP A 135 10.83 -5.46 0.21
N PRO A 136 9.85 -4.98 -0.59
CA PRO A 136 8.49 -4.77 -0.10
C PRO A 136 7.88 -6.11 0.36
N LYS A 137 7.36 -6.17 1.59
CA LYS A 137 6.61 -7.33 2.08
C LYS A 137 5.17 -7.26 1.56
N SER A 138 4.65 -8.38 1.07
CA SER A 138 3.28 -8.51 0.61
C SER A 138 2.29 -8.23 1.74
N VAL A 139 1.10 -7.76 1.39
CA VAL A 139 0.00 -7.62 2.34
C VAL A 139 -0.70 -8.95 2.63
N PHE A 140 -0.58 -9.93 1.75
CA PHE A 140 -1.24 -11.25 1.84
C PHE A 140 -0.37 -12.31 2.50
N GLU A 141 0.44 -11.91 3.47
CA GLU A 141 1.25 -12.83 4.28
C GLU A 141 0.41 -13.36 5.45
N GLU A 142 0.54 -14.65 5.77
CA GLU A 142 -0.23 -15.28 6.86
C GLU A 142 0.01 -14.63 8.22
N GLU A 143 1.15 -13.96 8.39
CA GLU A 143 1.47 -13.21 9.61
C GLU A 143 0.77 -11.86 9.73
N LEU A 144 0.35 -11.29 8.61
CA LEU A 144 -0.14 -9.91 8.52
C LEU A 144 -1.63 -9.88 8.18
N ASP A 145 -2.07 -10.72 7.25
CA ASP A 145 -3.47 -10.85 6.85
C ASP A 145 -4.24 -11.77 7.81
N SER A 146 -4.31 -11.35 9.07
CA SER A 146 -5.18 -11.95 10.06
C SER A 146 -6.05 -10.89 10.72
N THR A 147 -7.32 -11.26 10.94
CA THR A 147 -8.31 -10.41 11.62
C THR A 147 -8.66 -10.90 13.01
N GLU A 148 -8.25 -12.13 13.37
CA GLU A 148 -8.56 -12.74 14.66
C GLU A 148 -7.37 -12.62 15.62
N SER A 149 -7.66 -12.35 16.89
CA SER A 149 -6.69 -12.49 17.98
C SER A 149 -6.49 -13.98 18.23
N GLN A 150 -5.28 -14.48 17.98
CA GLN A 150 -4.90 -15.84 18.37
C GLN A 150 -4.07 -15.76 19.66
N SER A 151 -4.50 -16.52 20.68
CA SER A 151 -3.78 -16.64 21.95
C SER A 151 -2.35 -17.12 21.69
N GLY A 152 -1.36 -16.29 21.98
CA GLY A 152 0.07 -16.60 21.80
C GLY A 152 0.74 -15.95 20.57
N ARG A 153 -0.02 -15.25 19.70
CA ARG A 153 0.55 -14.47 18.59
C ARG A 153 0.57 -12.98 18.96
N SER A 154 1.58 -12.24 18.49
CA SER A 154 1.62 -10.79 18.70
C SER A 154 0.52 -10.09 17.90
N ASP A 155 -0.46 -9.53 18.61
CA ASP A 155 -1.62 -8.84 18.07
C ASP A 155 -1.25 -7.53 17.31
N ASP A 156 0.00 -7.09 17.43
CA ASP A 156 0.58 -5.87 16.83
C ASP A 156 0.72 -5.92 15.30
N LYS A 157 0.68 -7.13 14.72
CA LYS A 157 0.81 -7.37 13.27
C LYS A 157 -0.53 -7.33 12.53
N ARG A 158 -1.66 -7.40 13.25
CA ARG A 158 -3.00 -7.38 12.66
C ARG A 158 -3.28 -6.00 12.05
N TRP A 159 -4.06 -5.98 10.99
CA TRP A 159 -4.48 -4.72 10.36
C TRP A 159 -5.88 -4.26 10.80
N LYS A 160 -6.73 -5.19 11.28
CA LYS A 160 -8.11 -4.90 11.68
C LYS A 160 -8.25 -4.93 13.20
N PHE A 161 -8.65 -3.79 13.76
CA PHE A 161 -8.90 -3.60 15.20
C PHE A 161 -10.35 -3.22 15.42
N ARG A 162 -10.96 -3.68 16.52
CA ARG A 162 -12.32 -3.28 16.92
C ARG A 162 -12.33 -1.90 17.57
N GLY A 163 -11.25 -1.55 18.27
CA GLY A 163 -11.06 -0.25 18.88
C GLY A 163 -10.71 0.83 17.86
N PRO A 164 -11.07 2.10 18.13
CA PRO A 164 -10.66 3.21 17.29
C PRO A 164 -9.17 3.50 17.45
N TRP A 165 -8.57 4.09 16.43
CA TRP A 165 -7.21 4.62 16.55
C TRP A 165 -7.25 6.00 17.21
N LEU A 166 -6.73 6.08 18.44
CA LEU A 166 -6.87 7.24 19.32
C LEU A 166 -6.28 8.52 18.71
N ALA A 167 -5.16 8.42 18.01
CA ALA A 167 -4.44 9.57 17.47
C ALA A 167 -5.19 10.33 16.36
N ARG A 168 -6.21 9.72 15.74
CA ARG A 168 -7.00 10.33 14.67
C ARG A 168 -8.33 10.90 15.14
N MET A 169 -8.80 10.52 16.33
CA MET A 169 -10.08 11.02 16.83
C MET A 169 -9.97 12.49 17.19
N GLY A 170 -10.98 13.28 16.80
CA GLY A 170 -11.15 14.63 17.33
C GLY A 170 -11.51 14.59 18.82
N GLU A 171 -11.27 15.67 19.55
CA GLU A 171 -11.50 15.76 21.00
C GLU A 171 -12.94 15.38 21.39
N GLY A 172 -13.93 15.91 20.68
CA GLY A 172 -15.35 15.60 20.95
C GLY A 172 -15.70 14.12 20.71
N GLU A 173 -15.09 13.50 19.71
CA GLU A 173 -15.28 12.06 19.44
C GLU A 173 -14.62 11.20 20.52
N PHE A 174 -13.43 11.61 20.97
CA PHE A 174 -12.70 10.94 22.03
C PHE A 174 -13.46 10.98 23.37
N VAL A 175 -13.98 12.15 23.78
CA VAL A 175 -14.80 12.28 24.99
C VAL A 175 -16.07 11.43 24.89
N ARG A 176 -16.71 11.39 23.72
CA ARG A 176 -17.88 10.55 23.46
C ARG A 176 -17.54 9.06 23.57
N TYR A 177 -16.40 8.64 23.03
CA TYR A 177 -15.90 7.27 23.13
C TYR A 177 -15.63 6.85 24.57
N LEU A 178 -14.98 7.71 25.36
CA LEU A 178 -14.74 7.45 26.78
C LEU A 178 -16.05 7.23 27.56
N ARG A 179 -17.04 8.12 27.35
CA ARG A 179 -18.33 8.05 28.05
C ARG A 179 -19.17 6.85 27.64
N LYS A 180 -19.29 6.57 26.34
CA LYS A 180 -20.18 5.52 25.82
C LYS A 180 -19.55 4.13 25.81
N THR A 181 -18.24 4.02 25.61
CA THR A 181 -17.58 2.73 25.36
C THR A 181 -16.63 2.31 26.47
N VAL A 182 -15.84 3.23 27.04
CA VAL A 182 -14.80 2.88 28.03
C VAL A 182 -15.34 2.84 29.46
N HIS A 183 -16.05 3.88 29.91
CA HIS A 183 -16.61 3.94 31.27
C HIS A 183 -17.50 2.75 31.66
N PRO A 184 -18.45 2.26 30.84
CA PRO A 184 -19.29 1.13 31.24
C PRO A 184 -18.52 -0.20 31.36
N LYS A 185 -17.33 -0.30 30.77
CA LYS A 185 -16.52 -1.53 30.78
C LYS A 185 -15.58 -1.68 31.99
N ARG A 186 -15.62 -0.74 32.96
CA ARG A 186 -14.75 -0.77 34.15
C ARG A 186 -14.86 -2.05 34.97
N ALA A 187 -16.07 -2.57 35.17
CA ALA A 187 -16.28 -3.80 35.95
C ALA A 187 -15.65 -5.02 35.25
N GLN A 188 -15.82 -5.12 33.93
CA GLN A 188 -15.23 -6.17 33.09
C GLN A 188 -13.69 -6.10 33.13
N PHE A 189 -13.13 -4.90 33.04
CA PHE A 189 -11.68 -4.71 33.12
C PHE A 189 -11.12 -5.11 34.50
N ARG A 190 -11.81 -4.79 35.60
CA ARG A 190 -11.41 -5.26 36.95
C ARG A 190 -11.42 -6.79 37.04
N ALA A 191 -12.38 -7.46 36.43
CA ALA A 191 -12.43 -8.92 36.39
C ALA A 191 -11.25 -9.51 35.58
N LEU A 192 -10.87 -8.87 34.46
CA LEU A 192 -9.68 -9.25 33.70
C LEU A 192 -8.41 -9.11 34.53
N LEU A 193 -8.21 -7.97 35.20
CA LEU A 193 -7.04 -7.74 36.05
C LEU A 193 -6.94 -8.76 37.19
N LYS A 194 -8.07 -9.12 37.83
CA LYS A 194 -8.09 -10.20 38.82
C LYS A 194 -7.67 -11.53 38.21
N ARG A 195 -8.16 -11.85 37.01
CA ARG A 195 -7.75 -13.08 36.31
C ARG A 195 -6.24 -13.11 36.02
N LYS A 196 -5.68 -12.03 35.48
CA LYS A 196 -4.23 -11.93 35.22
C LYS A 196 -3.43 -12.04 36.52
N LEU A 197 -3.85 -11.39 37.60
CA LEU A 197 -3.21 -11.50 38.91
C LEU A 197 -3.23 -12.95 39.44
N ALA A 198 -4.34 -13.68 39.29
CA ALA A 198 -4.41 -15.10 39.64
C ALA A 198 -3.44 -15.95 38.80
N GLU A 199 -3.34 -15.66 37.50
CA GLU A 199 -2.39 -16.31 36.59
C GLU A 199 -0.93 -15.99 36.97
N ASP A 200 -0.60 -14.75 37.32
CA ASP A 200 0.73 -14.31 37.77
C ASP A 200 1.13 -14.97 39.11
N ILE A 201 0.18 -15.06 40.07
CA ILE A 201 0.42 -15.76 41.34
C ILE A 201 0.62 -17.26 41.08
N THR A 202 -0.19 -17.87 40.23
CA THR A 202 -0.07 -19.30 39.92
C THR A 202 1.27 -19.60 39.22
N THR A 203 1.67 -18.77 38.25
CA THR A 203 2.94 -18.96 37.53
C THR A 203 4.15 -18.74 38.43
N SER A 204 4.13 -17.74 39.31
CA SER A 204 5.22 -17.53 40.29
C SER A 204 5.30 -18.66 41.32
N GLN A 205 4.18 -19.15 41.84
CA GLN A 205 4.14 -20.30 42.73
C GLN A 205 4.64 -21.59 42.06
N ASN A 206 4.24 -21.84 40.81
CA ASN A 206 4.72 -22.98 40.03
C ASN A 206 6.23 -22.91 39.79
N LYS A 207 6.76 -21.70 39.48
CA LYS A 207 8.20 -21.49 39.29
C LYS A 207 8.98 -21.76 40.57
N LEU A 208 8.52 -21.23 41.71
CA LEU A 208 9.14 -21.46 43.02
C LEU A 208 9.07 -22.94 43.43
N ALA A 209 7.98 -23.63 43.13
CA ALA A 209 7.84 -25.05 43.41
C ALA A 209 8.80 -25.89 42.57
N LEU A 210 8.99 -25.54 41.29
CA LEU A 210 9.94 -26.17 40.39
C LEU A 210 11.39 -25.97 40.86
N GLU A 211 11.75 -24.75 41.27
CA GLU A 211 13.08 -24.43 41.82
C GLU A 211 13.36 -25.18 43.14
N LYS A 212 12.33 -25.39 43.96
CA LYS A 212 12.42 -26.12 45.24
C LYS A 212 12.22 -27.64 45.10
N GLY A 213 11.93 -28.15 43.90
CA GLY A 213 11.65 -29.57 43.66
C GLY A 213 10.38 -30.11 44.32
N THR A 214 9.45 -29.24 44.71
CA THR A 214 8.17 -29.60 45.34
C THR A 214 7.04 -29.71 44.30
N PRO A 215 5.99 -30.52 44.53
CA PRO A 215 4.87 -30.65 43.60
C PRO A 215 4.16 -29.32 43.36
N ALA A 216 3.60 -29.14 42.16
CA ALA A 216 2.94 -27.90 41.76
C ALA A 216 1.71 -27.59 42.65
N PRO A 217 1.62 -26.39 43.25
CA PRO A 217 0.48 -26.00 44.09
C PRO A 217 -0.82 -25.83 43.27
N PRO A 218 -1.99 -25.85 43.92
CA PRO A 218 -3.27 -25.68 43.24
C PRO A 218 -3.38 -24.31 42.57
N LYS A 219 -4.02 -24.27 41.39
CA LYS A 219 -4.23 -23.04 40.63
C LYS A 219 -5.11 -22.06 41.41
N VAL A 220 -4.63 -20.83 41.59
CA VAL A 220 -5.37 -19.76 42.27
C VAL A 220 -6.50 -19.27 41.36
N GLU A 221 -7.73 -19.20 41.87
CA GLU A 221 -8.85 -18.67 41.11
C GLU A 221 -9.03 -17.15 41.33
N PRO A 222 -9.66 -16.42 40.38
CA PRO A 222 -9.92 -14.99 40.55
C PRO A 222 -10.80 -14.63 41.75
N ARG A 223 -11.51 -15.61 42.32
CA ARG A 223 -12.38 -15.48 43.50
C ARG A 223 -11.60 -15.40 44.81
N ASP A 224 -10.41 -15.99 44.84
CA ASP A 224 -9.57 -16.11 46.05
C ASP A 224 -8.70 -14.86 46.28
N ILE A 225 -8.76 -13.90 45.35
CA ILE A 225 -7.99 -12.66 45.40
C ILE A 225 -8.64 -11.68 46.36
N THR A 226 -7.92 -11.38 47.45
CA THR A 226 -8.31 -10.33 48.40
C THR A 226 -8.21 -8.94 47.77
N GLU A 227 -9.02 -8.00 48.27
CA GLU A 227 -9.01 -6.61 47.79
C GLU A 227 -7.68 -5.90 48.07
N ALA A 228 -6.98 -6.30 49.15
CA ALA A 228 -5.64 -5.80 49.47
C ALA A 228 -4.62 -6.14 48.38
N HIS A 229 -4.52 -7.41 47.97
CA HIS A 229 -3.63 -7.85 46.89
C HIS A 229 -3.95 -7.15 45.57
N PHE A 230 -5.24 -6.95 45.29
CA PHE A 230 -5.66 -6.22 44.09
C PHE A 230 -5.25 -4.74 44.13
N SER A 231 -5.34 -4.08 45.28
CA SER A 231 -4.96 -2.67 45.43
C SER A 231 -3.46 -2.45 45.26
N GLU A 232 -2.63 -3.39 45.74
CA GLU A 232 -1.19 -3.38 45.59
C GLU A 232 -0.79 -3.60 44.12
N TYR A 233 -1.43 -4.55 43.45
CA TYR A 233 -1.24 -4.77 42.02
C TYR A 233 -1.59 -3.54 41.17
N LEU A 234 -2.62 -2.77 41.55
CA LEU A 234 -2.90 -1.50 40.88
C LEU A 234 -1.81 -0.44 41.13
N ARG A 235 -1.12 -0.46 42.27
CA ARG A 235 0.00 0.43 42.55
C ARG A 235 1.23 0.06 41.71
N THR A 236 1.52 -1.23 41.57
CA THR A 236 2.62 -1.70 40.71
C THR A 236 2.37 -1.34 39.25
N LEU A 237 1.15 -1.57 38.74
CA LEU A 237 0.76 -1.17 37.37
C LEU A 237 0.77 0.35 37.12
N ARG A 238 0.63 1.18 38.16
CA ARG A 238 0.78 2.65 38.01
C ARG A 238 2.23 3.06 37.79
N ASN A 239 3.17 2.30 38.37
CA ASN A 239 4.60 2.53 38.18
C ASN A 239 5.04 1.98 36.82
N ASP A 240 4.53 0.81 36.42
CA ASP A 240 4.77 0.23 35.10
C ASP A 240 3.68 0.58 34.09
N ARG A 241 3.80 1.78 33.51
CA ARG A 241 2.86 2.27 32.50
C ARG A 241 2.83 1.42 31.23
N THR A 242 3.90 0.70 30.93
CA THR A 242 4.02 -0.04 29.66
C THR A 242 3.11 -1.26 29.64
N THR A 243 3.14 -2.06 30.71
CA THR A 243 2.25 -3.20 30.90
C THR A 243 0.81 -2.77 31.12
N LEU A 244 0.58 -1.63 31.79
CA LEU A 244 -0.76 -1.07 31.90
C LEU A 244 -1.34 -0.72 30.52
N TYR A 245 -0.57 -0.04 29.66
CA TYR A 245 -1.04 0.32 28.33
C TYR A 245 -1.25 -0.89 27.43
N SER A 246 -0.40 -1.91 27.50
CA SER A 246 -0.58 -3.14 26.72
C SER A 246 -1.85 -3.90 27.15
N LEU A 247 -2.13 -4.00 28.45
CA LEU A 247 -3.36 -4.61 28.97
C LEU A 247 -4.62 -3.82 28.58
N VAL A 248 -4.54 -2.48 28.61
CA VAL A 248 -5.65 -1.63 28.19
C VAL A 248 -5.87 -1.73 26.67
N SER A 249 -4.80 -1.77 25.87
CA SER A 249 -4.91 -1.94 24.41
C SER A 249 -5.44 -3.30 24.02
N GLU A 250 -5.04 -4.38 24.71
CA GLU A 250 -5.58 -5.73 24.51
C GLU A 250 -7.08 -5.76 24.86
N PHE A 251 -7.47 -5.21 26.01
CA PHE A 251 -8.87 -5.21 26.46
C PHE A 251 -9.82 -4.39 25.58
N LEU A 252 -9.36 -3.21 25.14
CA LEU A 252 -10.14 -2.34 24.26
C LEU A 252 -9.92 -2.64 22.77
N ASP A 253 -9.06 -3.63 22.46
CA ASP A 253 -8.62 -3.99 21.11
C ASP A 253 -8.20 -2.75 20.29
N LEU A 254 -7.35 -1.91 20.89
CA LEU A 254 -6.87 -0.68 20.29
C LEU A 254 -5.72 -0.98 19.33
N ALA A 255 -5.67 -0.21 18.24
CA ALA A 255 -4.52 -0.21 17.37
C ALA A 255 -3.27 0.26 18.12
N PRO A 256 -2.11 -0.37 17.89
CA PRO A 256 -0.86 -0.02 18.56
C PRO A 256 -0.49 1.43 18.24
N LEU A 257 -0.12 2.16 19.29
CA LEU A 257 0.36 3.53 19.17
C LEU A 257 1.89 3.51 19.08
N ALA A 258 2.45 4.42 18.29
CA ALA A 258 3.89 4.68 18.40
C ALA A 258 4.23 5.09 19.84
N VAL A 259 5.22 4.45 20.41
CA VAL A 259 5.79 4.84 21.71
C VAL A 259 6.15 6.34 21.63
N PRO A 260 5.81 7.18 22.62
CA PRO A 260 6.10 8.61 22.56
C PRO A 260 7.60 8.88 22.73
N ILE A 261 8.10 9.88 21.98
CA ILE A 261 9.52 10.29 21.87
C ILE A 261 10.17 10.54 23.25
N GLY A 262 9.43 11.00 24.26
CA GLY A 262 9.97 11.27 25.60
C GLY A 262 10.31 10.02 26.42
N LEU A 263 9.76 8.84 26.08
CA LEU A 263 10.16 7.57 26.70
C LEU A 263 11.28 6.87 25.91
N PHE A 264 11.59 7.31 24.68
CA PHE A 264 12.65 6.70 23.86
C PHE A 264 14.02 6.70 24.54
N GLN A 265 14.29 7.71 25.36
CA GLN A 265 15.57 7.84 26.05
C GLN A 265 15.75 6.77 27.14
N SER A 266 14.65 6.35 27.79
CA SER A 266 14.62 5.20 28.71
C SER A 266 14.64 3.87 27.96
N PHE A 267 14.06 3.82 26.75
CA PHE A 267 14.01 2.63 25.89
C PHE A 267 15.29 2.38 25.08
N GLN A 268 16.22 3.34 24.96
CA GLN A 268 17.52 3.08 24.32
C GLN A 268 18.45 2.20 25.17
N ASN A 269 18.30 2.24 26.50
CA ASN A 269 19.10 1.41 27.42
C ASN A 269 18.59 -0.04 27.54
N MET A 270 17.40 -0.33 27.00
CA MET A 270 16.87 -1.67 26.88
C MET A 270 16.49 -1.89 25.43
N ASN A 271 17.43 -2.40 24.62
CA ASN A 271 17.18 -2.86 23.24
C ASN A 271 15.79 -3.51 23.12
N PRO A 272 14.74 -2.77 22.71
CA PRO A 272 13.46 -3.42 22.56
C PRO A 272 13.61 -4.28 21.30
N PRO A 273 13.17 -5.56 21.33
CA PRO A 273 13.25 -6.39 20.14
C PRO A 273 12.58 -5.64 18.98
N LEU A 274 13.32 -5.48 17.88
CA LEU A 274 12.90 -4.79 16.66
C LEU A 274 11.50 -5.21 16.16
N GLU A 275 11.06 -6.40 16.55
CA GLU A 275 9.77 -7.01 16.22
C GLU A 275 8.55 -6.38 16.92
N SER A 276 8.75 -5.60 17.99
CA SER A 276 7.68 -5.03 18.81
C SER A 276 7.09 -3.71 18.31
N ARG A 277 7.61 -3.18 17.19
CA ARG A 277 7.16 -1.88 16.66
C ARG A 277 6.16 -2.11 15.53
N SER A 278 4.88 -1.93 15.84
CA SER A 278 3.80 -2.12 14.85
C SER A 278 4.01 -1.26 13.61
N LEU A 279 3.84 -1.90 12.45
CA LEU A 279 3.98 -1.33 11.10
C LEU A 279 3.09 -0.09 10.90
N TYR A 280 1.97 -0.04 11.61
CA TYR A 280 0.97 1.01 11.53
C TYR A 280 1.01 1.96 12.73
N GLY A 281 2.01 1.88 13.62
CA GLY A 281 2.02 2.67 14.85
C GLY A 281 2.08 4.18 14.63
N ASN A 282 2.78 4.64 13.59
CA ASN A 282 2.93 6.07 13.28
C ASN A 282 1.78 6.62 12.43
N SER A 283 1.36 5.88 11.40
CA SER A 283 0.32 6.31 10.46
C SER A 283 -1.08 5.97 10.96
N GLY A 284 -1.22 4.93 11.77
CA GLY A 284 -2.48 4.26 12.05
C GLY A 284 -2.74 3.10 11.06
N PRO A 285 -3.59 2.13 11.44
CA PRO A 285 -3.99 1.05 10.55
C PRO A 285 -4.92 1.56 9.44
N PRO A 286 -4.95 0.90 8.27
CA PRO A 286 -5.88 1.23 7.21
C PRO A 286 -7.34 0.95 7.62
N PRO A 287 -8.31 1.70 7.09
CA PRO A 287 -9.73 1.52 7.42
C PRO A 287 -10.35 0.27 6.77
N SER A 288 -9.69 -0.28 5.76
CA SER A 288 -10.03 -1.51 5.05
C SER A 288 -8.80 -2.43 4.99
N HIS A 289 -8.92 -3.59 4.35
CA HIS A 289 -7.79 -4.49 4.13
C HIS A 289 -6.61 -3.72 3.50
N PRO A 290 -5.34 -3.99 3.82
CA PRO A 290 -4.19 -3.23 3.29
C PRO A 290 -4.04 -3.25 1.76
N SER A 291 -4.71 -4.17 1.05
CA SER A 291 -4.83 -4.15 -0.42
C SER A 291 -5.97 -3.27 -0.95
N ALA A 292 -6.91 -2.87 -0.09
CA ALA A 292 -8.20 -2.25 -0.43
C ALA A 292 -9.03 -2.98 -1.50
N GLY A 293 -8.69 -4.24 -1.84
CA GLY A 293 -9.31 -4.99 -2.94
C GLY A 293 -8.97 -4.47 -4.34
N ILE A 294 -7.93 -3.63 -4.50
CA ILE A 294 -7.55 -3.07 -5.81
C ILE A 294 -6.64 -4.01 -6.62
N SER A 295 -5.73 -4.70 -5.93
CA SER A 295 -4.79 -5.66 -6.51
C SER A 295 -4.58 -6.83 -5.55
N TYR A 296 -4.47 -8.02 -6.12
CA TYR A 296 -4.28 -9.28 -5.42
C TYR A 296 -2.90 -9.90 -5.71
N LEU A 297 -2.03 -9.16 -6.39
CA LEU A 297 -0.65 -9.58 -6.62
C LEU A 297 0.12 -9.55 -5.30
N ARG A 298 0.80 -10.66 -4.98
CA ARG A 298 1.66 -10.76 -3.80
C ARG A 298 3.02 -10.11 -4.01
N THR A 299 3.56 -10.18 -5.22
CA THR A 299 4.90 -9.72 -5.56
C THR A 299 4.97 -9.23 -7.00
N ASN A 300 5.93 -8.34 -7.26
CA ASN A 300 6.31 -7.86 -8.59
C ASN A 300 7.63 -8.49 -9.07
N SER A 301 8.03 -9.61 -8.48
CA SER A 301 9.27 -10.33 -8.79
C SER A 301 9.07 -11.27 -9.99
N TYR A 302 8.77 -10.69 -11.15
CA TYR A 302 8.72 -11.37 -12.44
C TYR A 302 9.43 -10.50 -13.48
N MET A 303 9.81 -11.10 -14.60
CA MET A 303 10.43 -10.40 -15.73
C MET A 303 9.53 -10.53 -16.94
N GLU A 304 9.22 -9.40 -17.58
CA GLU A 304 8.44 -9.37 -18.82
C GLU A 304 9.33 -9.85 -19.97
N ASN A 305 8.87 -10.86 -20.71
CA ASN A 305 9.58 -11.33 -21.88
C ASN A 305 9.14 -10.55 -23.11
N HIS A 306 10.00 -9.69 -23.65
CA HIS A 306 9.72 -8.95 -24.86
C HIS A 306 9.86 -9.88 -26.09
N PRO A 307 8.92 -9.84 -27.06
CA PRO A 307 8.93 -10.78 -28.20
C PRO A 307 10.23 -10.78 -29.02
N VAL A 308 10.89 -9.61 -29.13
CA VAL A 308 12.11 -9.44 -29.95
C VAL A 308 13.39 -9.38 -29.11
N TYR A 309 13.33 -8.75 -27.94
CA TYR A 309 14.52 -8.42 -27.13
C TYR A 309 14.74 -9.40 -25.97
N GLY A 310 13.81 -10.34 -25.76
CA GLY A 310 13.88 -11.29 -24.67
C GLY A 310 13.53 -10.67 -23.30
N PRO A 311 13.97 -11.28 -22.20
CA PRO A 311 13.59 -10.89 -20.84
C PRO A 311 14.11 -9.49 -20.51
N GLN A 312 13.20 -8.61 -20.10
CA GLN A 312 13.51 -7.24 -19.77
C GLN A 312 14.01 -7.12 -18.33
N GLY A 313 15.06 -6.33 -18.12
CA GLY A 313 15.63 -6.08 -16.78
C GLY A 313 14.77 -5.17 -15.89
N ARG A 314 13.80 -4.45 -16.46
CA ARG A 314 12.84 -3.61 -15.75
C ARG A 314 11.44 -3.80 -16.33
N HIS A 315 10.44 -3.46 -15.54
CA HIS A 315 9.04 -3.46 -15.96
C HIS A 315 8.77 -2.37 -17.00
N THR A 316 7.77 -2.60 -17.83
CA THR A 316 7.36 -1.65 -18.85
C THR A 316 6.96 -0.30 -18.24
N PRO A 317 7.57 0.82 -18.68
CA PRO A 317 7.28 2.13 -18.13
C PRO A 317 5.93 2.67 -18.63
N VAL A 318 5.25 3.42 -17.77
CA VAL A 318 3.92 3.94 -18.01
C VAL A 318 3.98 5.45 -18.21
N LEU A 319 3.19 5.97 -19.15
CA LEU A 319 3.12 7.39 -19.40
C LEU A 319 2.24 8.07 -18.34
N ALA A 320 2.84 8.99 -17.58
CA ALA A 320 2.21 9.80 -16.56
C ALA A 320 2.06 11.26 -17.01
N ARG A 321 1.04 11.94 -16.47
CA ARG A 321 0.85 13.38 -16.68
C ARG A 321 1.35 14.16 -15.47
N VAL A 322 1.93 15.33 -15.69
CA VAL A 322 2.21 16.26 -14.59
C VAL A 322 0.90 16.99 -14.25
N VAL A 323 0.38 16.75 -13.04
CA VAL A 323 -0.92 17.29 -12.60
C VAL A 323 -0.74 18.57 -11.80
N TYR A 324 0.31 18.63 -10.99
CA TYR A 324 0.60 19.79 -10.17
C TYR A 324 2.12 20.04 -10.16
N PRO A 325 2.58 21.23 -10.58
CA PRO A 325 3.99 21.57 -10.50
C PRO A 325 4.43 21.69 -9.04
N ARG A 326 5.75 21.72 -8.82
CA ARG A 326 6.32 21.93 -7.49
C ARG A 326 5.89 23.29 -6.95
N ALA A 327 5.44 23.32 -5.69
CA ALA A 327 5.07 24.54 -4.99
C ALA A 327 5.81 24.63 -3.66
N GLY A 328 6.89 25.42 -3.63
CA GLY A 328 7.77 25.54 -2.47
C GLY A 328 8.36 24.19 -2.04
N HIS A 329 8.03 23.77 -0.81
CA HIS A 329 8.46 22.48 -0.24
C HIS A 329 7.61 21.29 -0.68
N LYS A 330 6.44 21.52 -1.31
CA LYS A 330 5.58 20.43 -1.78
C LYS A 330 6.11 19.88 -3.10
N PRO A 331 6.38 18.57 -3.20
CA PRO A 331 6.82 17.96 -4.45
C PRO A 331 5.73 18.07 -5.53
N ALA A 332 6.16 18.02 -6.79
CA ALA A 332 5.24 17.91 -7.91
C ALA A 332 4.42 16.61 -7.83
N LYS A 333 3.23 16.60 -8.45
CA LYS A 333 2.32 15.46 -8.46
C LYS A 333 2.13 14.92 -9.87
N LEU A 334 2.18 13.60 -9.99
CA LEU A 334 2.00 12.88 -11.25
C LEU A 334 0.66 12.14 -11.25
N GLY A 335 -0.03 12.15 -12.39
CA GLY A 335 -1.20 11.33 -12.66
C GLY A 335 -0.80 10.04 -13.36
N VAL A 336 -0.89 8.91 -12.67
CA VAL A 336 -0.49 7.57 -13.13
C VAL A 336 -1.69 6.64 -13.06
N GLY A 337 -2.15 6.10 -14.19
CA GLY A 337 -3.23 5.11 -14.20
C GLY A 337 -4.57 5.56 -13.58
N GLY A 338 -4.84 6.87 -13.50
CA GLY A 338 -6.02 7.42 -12.81
C GLY A 338 -5.78 7.81 -11.34
N PHE A 339 -4.60 7.52 -10.79
CA PHE A 339 -4.20 7.87 -9.44
C PHE A 339 -3.25 9.06 -9.43
N VAL A 340 -3.25 9.84 -8.34
CA VAL A 340 -2.31 10.94 -8.13
C VAL A 340 -1.24 10.48 -7.15
N ALA A 341 0.02 10.60 -7.57
CA ALA A 341 1.18 10.09 -6.84
C ALA A 341 2.29 11.16 -6.74
N ASP A 342 3.16 10.98 -5.77
CA ASP A 342 4.35 11.80 -5.59
C ASP A 342 5.44 11.42 -6.59
N VAL A 343 6.22 12.41 -7.02
CA VAL A 343 7.42 12.17 -7.85
C VAL A 343 8.44 11.26 -7.13
N PRO A 344 9.25 10.48 -7.87
CA PRO A 344 10.24 9.61 -7.27
C PRO A 344 11.24 10.36 -6.40
N ILE A 345 11.57 9.78 -5.26
CA ILE A 345 12.56 10.33 -4.32
C ILE A 345 13.96 10.17 -4.92
N GLY A 346 14.79 11.20 -4.81
CA GLY A 346 16.17 11.19 -5.32
C GLY A 346 16.49 12.48 -6.07
N ASP A 347 17.69 12.50 -6.65
CA ASP A 347 18.09 13.52 -7.63
C ASP A 347 17.85 12.89 -9.01
N ASN A 348 16.83 13.37 -9.71
CA ASN A 348 16.36 12.81 -10.99
C ASN A 348 15.69 13.92 -11.83
N GLU A 349 15.20 13.56 -13.02
CA GLU A 349 14.50 14.49 -13.92
C GLU A 349 13.27 15.18 -13.28
N PHE A 350 12.75 14.62 -12.18
CA PHE A 350 11.59 15.12 -11.44
C PHE A 350 11.92 15.94 -10.20
N ASN A 351 13.14 15.84 -9.68
CA ASN A 351 13.53 16.49 -8.45
C ASN A 351 15.01 16.87 -8.46
N ILE A 352 15.28 18.18 -8.37
CA ILE A 352 16.62 18.71 -8.21
C ILE A 352 16.80 19.18 -6.76
N ARG A 353 17.86 18.70 -6.11
CA ARG A 353 18.37 19.29 -4.87
C ARG A 353 19.19 20.54 -5.19
N TYR A 354 18.83 21.65 -4.57
CA TYR A 354 19.64 22.87 -4.59
C TYR A 354 20.99 22.57 -3.93
N GLY A 355 22.11 22.68 -4.67
CA GLY A 355 23.47 22.52 -4.13
C GLY A 355 24.52 21.91 -5.07
N ARG A 356 24.13 21.29 -6.20
CA ARG A 356 25.06 20.90 -7.27
C ARG A 356 24.85 21.77 -8.51
N GLY A 357 25.94 22.12 -9.19
CA GLY A 357 26.06 23.25 -10.13
C GLY A 357 24.94 23.46 -11.15
N ARG A 358 24.80 24.72 -11.59
CA ARG A 358 23.83 25.26 -12.57
C ARG A 358 23.64 24.46 -13.87
N THR A 359 24.53 23.53 -14.20
CA THR A 359 24.50 22.73 -15.43
C THR A 359 23.41 21.66 -15.48
N GLN A 360 22.72 21.35 -14.38
CA GLN A 360 21.62 20.36 -14.37
C GLN A 360 20.21 20.95 -14.47
N ALA A 361 20.05 22.28 -14.42
CA ALA A 361 18.73 22.92 -14.56
C ALA A 361 18.07 22.62 -15.93
N ASN A 362 18.88 22.41 -16.97
CA ASN A 362 18.42 22.09 -18.33
C ASN A 362 17.91 20.63 -18.49
N LYS A 363 17.98 19.79 -17.44
CA LYS A 363 17.48 18.41 -17.46
C LYS A 363 16.13 18.23 -16.76
N MET A 364 15.52 19.29 -16.23
CA MET A 364 14.18 19.17 -15.66
C MET A 364 13.15 18.96 -16.76
N LEU A 365 12.27 17.99 -16.55
CA LEU A 365 11.12 17.84 -17.41
C LEU A 365 10.23 19.09 -17.33
N ASN A 366 9.70 19.50 -18.48
CA ASN A 366 8.72 20.58 -18.57
C ASN A 366 7.51 20.29 -17.65
N GLY A 367 6.89 21.33 -17.09
CA GLY A 367 5.73 21.20 -16.21
C GLY A 367 6.03 20.86 -14.75
N ILE A 368 7.27 20.49 -14.39
CA ILE A 368 7.62 20.10 -13.02
C ILE A 368 7.94 21.29 -12.13
N ALA A 369 8.80 22.21 -12.59
CA ALA A 369 9.15 23.41 -11.82
C ALA A 369 8.04 24.46 -11.86
N HIS A 370 7.43 24.63 -13.03
CA HIS A 370 6.38 25.61 -13.31
C HIS A 370 5.28 24.96 -14.14
N LEU A 371 4.08 25.54 -14.11
CA LEU A 371 2.97 25.08 -14.94
C LEU A 371 3.34 25.25 -16.42
N ASP A 372 3.28 24.15 -17.17
CA ASP A 372 3.51 24.16 -18.61
C ASP A 372 2.23 24.55 -19.34
N THR A 373 2.23 25.72 -19.96
CA THR A 373 1.14 26.24 -20.77
C THR A 373 1.37 26.05 -22.28
N THR A 374 2.53 25.51 -22.67
CA THR A 374 2.98 25.45 -24.06
C THR A 374 2.71 24.09 -24.70
N THR A 375 2.88 23.00 -23.95
CA THR A 375 2.66 21.65 -24.48
C THR A 375 1.18 21.33 -24.59
N TYR A 376 0.72 20.99 -25.80
CA TYR A 376 -0.65 20.55 -26.02
C TYR A 376 -0.99 19.30 -25.21
N GLY A 377 -2.06 19.39 -24.41
CA GLY A 377 -2.48 18.31 -23.51
C GLY A 377 -1.60 18.12 -22.28
N GLY A 378 -0.70 19.07 -21.99
CA GLY A 378 0.15 19.13 -20.81
C GLY A 378 1.39 18.23 -20.87
N ALA A 379 2.33 18.52 -19.98
CA ALA A 379 3.57 17.76 -19.86
C ALA A 379 3.32 16.30 -19.43
N LYS A 380 4.04 15.39 -20.10
CA LYS A 380 3.96 13.94 -19.91
C LYS A 380 5.36 13.37 -19.77
N ALA A 381 5.51 12.37 -18.91
CA ALA A 381 6.76 11.63 -18.77
C ALA A 381 6.51 10.15 -18.52
N TYR A 382 7.45 9.33 -18.96
CA TYR A 382 7.45 7.91 -18.63
C TYR A 382 7.91 7.73 -17.18
N ILE A 383 7.20 6.89 -16.45
CA ILE A 383 7.48 6.56 -15.06
C ILE A 383 7.31 5.05 -14.80
N GLU A 384 8.10 4.49 -13.89
CA GLU A 384 8.00 3.08 -13.50
C GLU A 384 7.23 2.96 -12.18
N PRO A 385 6.04 2.35 -12.16
CA PRO A 385 5.33 2.03 -10.92
C PRO A 385 6.06 0.89 -10.20
N LYS A 386 6.45 1.09 -8.94
CA LYS A 386 7.22 0.07 -8.19
C LYS A 386 6.33 -0.78 -7.31
N THR A 387 5.63 -0.14 -6.38
CA THR A 387 4.73 -0.77 -5.39
C THR A 387 3.64 0.20 -4.98
N ALA A 388 2.62 -0.29 -4.28
CA ALA A 388 1.57 0.53 -3.71
C ALA A 388 1.34 0.20 -2.23
N THR A 389 0.84 1.17 -1.47
CA THR A 389 0.41 1.02 -0.08
C THR A 389 -0.94 1.72 0.13
N VAL A 390 -1.74 1.29 1.10
CA VAL A 390 -2.99 2.00 1.47
C VAL A 390 -2.77 2.80 2.74
N ASP A 391 -3.06 4.09 2.67
CA ASP A 391 -2.99 4.99 3.82
C ASP A 391 -4.16 4.78 4.79
N PRO A 392 -4.03 5.23 6.05
CA PRO A 392 -5.10 5.23 7.06
C PRO A 392 -6.36 6.02 6.66
N SER A 393 -6.28 6.89 5.66
CA SER A 393 -7.45 7.55 5.07
C SER A 393 -8.16 6.70 4.01
N GLY A 394 -7.61 5.54 3.63
CA GLY A 394 -8.10 4.70 2.52
C GLY A 394 -7.60 5.16 1.15
N LYS A 395 -6.56 6.00 1.07
CA LYS A 395 -5.96 6.42 -0.20
C LYS A 395 -4.92 5.40 -0.65
N VAL A 396 -4.87 5.13 -1.95
CA VAL A 396 -3.80 4.34 -2.55
C VAL A 396 -2.61 5.25 -2.82
N VAL A 397 -1.48 4.96 -2.19
CA VAL A 397 -0.22 5.67 -2.37
C VAL A 397 0.68 4.82 -3.26
N LEU A 398 0.88 5.28 -4.49
CA LEU A 398 1.81 4.67 -5.44
C LEU A 398 3.24 5.12 -5.18
N GLN A 399 4.16 4.17 -5.09
CA GLN A 399 5.59 4.42 -5.05
C GLN A 399 6.15 4.34 -6.47
N LEU A 400 6.66 5.47 -6.94
CA LEU A 400 7.18 5.61 -8.29
C LEU A 400 8.71 5.57 -8.31
N ARG A 401 9.26 5.12 -9.43
CA ARG A 401 10.70 5.10 -9.74
C ARG A 401 10.96 5.74 -11.10
N GLU A 402 12.10 6.40 -11.21
CA GLU A 402 12.61 6.90 -12.48
C GLU A 402 12.85 5.75 -13.47
N THR A 403 12.39 5.95 -14.70
CA THR A 403 12.52 5.01 -15.81
C THR A 403 13.91 5.04 -16.42
N HIS A 404 14.37 3.89 -16.89
CA HIS A 404 15.58 3.82 -17.70
C HIS A 404 15.31 4.36 -19.12
N PRO A 405 16.22 5.12 -19.74
CA PRO A 405 16.03 5.65 -21.09
C PRO A 405 15.72 4.54 -22.11
N GLU A 406 16.44 3.41 -22.06
CA GLU A 406 16.21 2.26 -22.96
C GLU A 406 14.78 1.71 -22.85
N ALA A 407 14.28 1.56 -21.62
CA ALA A 407 12.92 1.08 -21.39
C ALA A 407 11.88 2.06 -21.97
N GLN A 408 12.15 3.37 -21.96
CA GLN A 408 11.28 4.35 -22.60
C GLN A 408 11.25 4.18 -24.12
N VAL A 409 12.40 3.93 -24.75
CA VAL A 409 12.45 3.74 -26.21
C VAL A 409 11.75 2.45 -26.62
N ILE A 410 11.98 1.34 -25.90
CA ILE A 410 11.28 0.07 -26.13
C ILE A 410 9.76 0.25 -25.96
N ALA A 411 9.32 0.98 -24.94
CA ALA A 411 7.90 1.26 -24.73
C ALA A 411 7.28 2.21 -25.76
N LYS A 412 8.08 3.02 -26.46
CA LYS A 412 7.64 3.82 -27.61
C LYS A 412 7.57 2.95 -28.86
N GLU A 413 8.52 2.04 -29.04
CA GLU A 413 8.54 1.10 -30.16
C GLU A 413 7.37 0.12 -30.11
N SER A 414 7.04 -0.43 -28.93
CA SER A 414 5.86 -1.29 -28.76
C SER A 414 4.53 -0.58 -29.07
N LYS A 415 4.51 0.76 -29.02
CA LYS A 415 3.36 1.60 -29.38
C LYS A 415 3.41 2.09 -30.83
N GLY A 416 4.42 1.70 -31.60
CA GLY A 416 4.62 2.16 -32.98
C GLY A 416 5.02 3.64 -33.10
N GLN A 417 5.54 4.25 -32.03
CA GLN A 417 5.97 5.65 -32.01
C GLN A 417 7.44 5.85 -32.35
N SER A 418 8.24 4.78 -32.30
CA SER A 418 9.64 4.76 -32.69
C SER A 418 9.98 3.42 -33.33
N HIS A 419 10.99 3.38 -34.18
CA HIS A 419 11.54 2.15 -34.73
C HIS A 419 13.01 2.07 -34.35
N ILE A 420 13.41 0.99 -33.67
CA ILE A 420 14.80 0.75 -33.28
C ILE A 420 15.32 -0.49 -34.00
N TYR A 421 14.50 -1.54 -34.02
CA TYR A 421 14.82 -2.79 -34.67
C TYR A 421 14.86 -2.60 -36.19
N HIS A 422 16.00 -2.99 -36.79
CA HIS A 422 16.35 -2.78 -38.20
C HIS A 422 16.67 -1.35 -38.66
N ASP A 423 16.82 -0.39 -37.75
CA ASP A 423 17.30 0.93 -38.14
C ASP A 423 18.73 0.85 -38.75
N ALA A 424 18.97 1.57 -39.84
CA ALA A 424 20.23 1.51 -40.58
C ALA A 424 21.40 2.02 -39.70
N GLU A 425 21.13 2.96 -38.81
CA GLU A 425 22.12 3.50 -37.87
C GLU A 425 22.50 2.52 -36.76
N THR A 426 21.56 1.73 -36.24
CA THR A 426 21.84 0.71 -35.21
C THR A 426 22.61 -0.48 -35.80
N LYS A 427 22.29 -0.88 -37.05
CA LYS A 427 23.11 -1.85 -37.81
C LYS A 427 24.54 -1.34 -38.05
N ALA A 428 24.70 -0.07 -38.43
CA ALA A 428 26.01 0.55 -38.64
C ALA A 428 26.85 0.59 -37.35
N LYS A 429 26.24 0.95 -36.21
CA LYS A 429 26.92 1.00 -34.89
C LYS A 429 27.32 -0.38 -34.38
N GLN A 430 26.48 -1.40 -34.55
CA GLN A 430 26.85 -2.79 -34.24
C GLN A 430 28.00 -3.27 -35.13
N ALA A 431 27.99 -2.97 -36.44
CA ALA A 431 29.07 -3.31 -37.35
C ALA A 431 30.42 -2.66 -36.97
N THR A 432 30.41 -1.41 -36.50
CA THR A 432 31.62 -0.74 -35.98
C THR A 432 32.09 -1.27 -34.63
N GLN A 433 31.19 -1.73 -33.73
CA GLN A 433 31.60 -2.37 -32.47
C GLN A 433 32.25 -3.73 -32.71
N PHE A 434 31.76 -4.52 -33.68
CA PHE A 434 32.41 -5.77 -34.09
C PHE A 434 33.71 -5.56 -34.88
N GLN A 435 33.96 -4.36 -35.42
CA GLN A 435 35.25 -4.00 -36.04
C GLN A 435 36.22 -3.32 -35.05
N GLY A 436 35.74 -2.86 -33.89
CA GLY A 436 36.51 -2.08 -32.93
C GLY A 436 37.35 -2.88 -31.92
N ASP A 437 37.26 -4.21 -31.90
CA ASP A 437 38.00 -5.05 -30.93
C ASP A 437 38.92 -6.09 -31.60
N LYS A 438 39.57 -5.71 -32.70
CA LYS A 438 40.68 -6.47 -33.31
C LYS A 438 42.02 -6.23 -32.60
N SER A 439 42.04 -6.16 -31.27
CA SER A 439 43.27 -6.09 -30.49
C SER A 439 43.19 -6.88 -29.18
N PRO A 440 43.21 -8.21 -29.30
CA PRO A 440 44.21 -8.98 -28.54
C PRO A 440 45.05 -9.93 -29.40
N GLY A 441 44.64 -10.23 -30.64
CA GLY A 441 45.31 -11.21 -31.53
C GLY A 441 46.67 -10.77 -32.06
N ARG A 442 46.84 -9.48 -32.38
CA ARG A 442 48.12 -8.94 -32.91
C ARG A 442 49.27 -8.92 -31.91
N ARG A 443 48.99 -9.08 -30.61
CA ARG A 443 50.04 -9.12 -29.58
C ARG A 443 50.64 -10.52 -29.42
N ILE A 444 49.88 -11.56 -29.77
CA ILE A 444 50.32 -12.96 -29.69
C ILE A 444 51.15 -13.32 -30.93
N GLU A 445 50.77 -12.85 -32.12
CA GLU A 445 51.52 -13.09 -33.37
C GLU A 445 52.94 -12.48 -33.34
N ARG A 446 53.15 -11.31 -32.71
CA ARG A 446 54.50 -10.75 -32.54
C ARG A 446 55.38 -11.56 -31.58
N ILE A 447 54.79 -12.13 -30.54
CA ILE A 447 55.54 -12.92 -29.54
C ILE A 447 55.92 -14.28 -30.13
N THR A 448 55.06 -14.86 -30.98
CA THR A 448 55.39 -16.11 -31.69
C THR A 448 56.47 -15.91 -32.77
N ASP A 449 56.47 -14.77 -33.46
CA ASP A 449 57.48 -14.46 -34.49
C ASP A 449 58.86 -14.05 -33.91
N GLU A 450 58.90 -13.49 -32.69
CA GLU A 450 60.17 -13.22 -31.98
C GLU A 450 60.77 -14.50 -31.35
N ILE A 451 59.96 -15.46 -30.91
CA ILE A 451 60.45 -16.71 -30.31
C ILE A 451 60.93 -17.72 -31.37
N LEU A 452 60.38 -17.68 -32.58
CA LEU A 452 60.76 -18.61 -33.67
C LEU A 452 61.99 -18.16 -34.48
N ASN A 453 62.47 -16.93 -34.31
CA ASN A 453 63.62 -16.40 -35.07
C ASN A 453 64.94 -16.36 -34.28
N ASP A 454 64.97 -16.75 -33.00
CA ASP A 454 66.18 -16.64 -32.15
C ASP A 454 67.02 -17.93 -32.07
N ASP A 455 66.71 -18.96 -32.87
CA ASP A 455 67.37 -20.28 -32.81
C ASP A 455 68.20 -20.65 -34.06
N SER A 456 68.60 -19.66 -34.89
CA SER A 456 69.45 -19.92 -36.06
C SER A 456 70.53 -18.85 -36.31
N SER A 457 71.57 -18.80 -35.46
CA SER A 457 72.93 -18.38 -35.88
C SER A 457 73.96 -18.37 -34.75
N LYS A 458 74.32 -19.55 -34.21
CA LYS A 458 75.61 -19.73 -33.50
C LYS A 458 76.20 -21.13 -33.70
N VAL A 459 76.74 -21.43 -34.89
CA VAL A 459 77.86 -22.37 -35.09
C VAL A 459 78.62 -21.97 -36.37
N ARG A 460 79.84 -21.43 -36.16
CA ARG A 460 81.13 -21.63 -36.88
C ARG A 460 81.16 -21.34 -38.39
N ASP A 461 82.17 -20.62 -38.89
CA ASP A 461 83.50 -21.21 -39.07
C ASP A 461 84.66 -20.22 -39.01
N SER A 462 85.74 -20.78 -38.44
CA SER A 462 87.17 -20.61 -38.77
C SER A 462 87.48 -20.29 -40.23
#